data_AF-A0A1G2CIH0-F1
#
_entry.id   AF-A0A1G2CIH0-F1
#
_cell.length_a   1.000
_cell.length_b   1.000
_cell.length_c   1.000
_cell.angle_alpha   90.00
_cell.angle_beta   90.00
_cell.angle_gamma   90.00
#
_symmetry.space_group_name_H-M   'P 1'
#
loop_
_entity.id
_entity.type
_entity.pdbx_description
1 polymer ?
#
loop_
_entity_poly.entity_id
_entity_poly.type
_entity_poly.pdbx_seq_one_letter_code
_entity_poly.pdbx_strand_id
1 'polypeptide(L)'
;MQSIFEWDFQGKDPAFLAAIVERNIEEFAPGLEDTDFIWRLVNGVKDNILKIDAIIERAAPEWPIEMITAVDRNLLRLGLFELLFGDREEVPPKVAINEAIELAKSFGGDSSSRFINGVLGTVYREIGEPGKEHPSRHEKKEPKAQPEEVAEEK
;
A
#
# COMPACT_ATOMS: atom_id res chain seq x y z
N MET A 1 7.52 -2.05 9.83
CA MET A 1 7.46 -2.98 8.66
C MET A 1 7.85 -4.41 9.06
N GLN A 2 9.05 -4.65 9.61
CA GLN A 2 9.54 -5.99 9.96
C GLN A 2 8.57 -6.79 10.85
N SER A 3 7.99 -6.18 11.89
CA SER A 3 7.02 -6.86 12.78
C SER A 3 5.75 -7.33 12.05
N ILE A 4 5.25 -6.55 11.08
CA ILE A 4 4.07 -6.92 10.28
C ILE A 4 4.45 -8.04 9.30
N PHE A 5 5.65 -7.98 8.70
CA PHE A 5 6.15 -9.02 7.81
C PHE A 5 6.28 -10.36 8.53
N GLU A 6 6.91 -10.39 9.70
CA GLU A 6 7.07 -11.62 10.47
C GLU A 6 5.72 -12.19 10.93
N TRP A 7 4.83 -11.33 11.40
CA TRP A 7 3.48 -11.73 11.77
C TRP A 7 2.70 -12.28 10.57
N ASP A 8 2.78 -11.65 9.40
CA ASP A 8 2.20 -12.13 8.14
C ASP A 8 2.74 -13.51 7.76
N PHE A 9 4.05 -13.72 7.91
CA PHE A 9 4.74 -14.98 7.60
C PHE A 9 4.33 -16.11 8.56
N GLN A 10 4.04 -15.80 9.82
CA GLN A 10 3.57 -16.75 10.84
C GLN A 10 2.04 -16.97 10.81
N GLY A 11 1.37 -16.60 9.73
CA GLY A 11 -0.07 -16.85 9.58
C GLY A 11 -0.96 -15.85 10.30
N LYS A 12 -0.42 -14.71 10.76
CA LYS A 12 -1.15 -13.60 11.39
C LYS A 12 -1.85 -13.97 12.70
N ASP A 13 -1.30 -14.92 13.44
CA ASP A 13 -1.84 -15.26 14.76
C ASP A 13 -1.69 -14.05 15.72
N PRO A 14 -2.80 -13.49 16.25
CA PRO A 14 -2.74 -12.36 17.17
C PRO A 14 -1.94 -12.64 18.44
N ALA A 15 -1.79 -13.91 18.84
CA ALA A 15 -1.06 -14.28 20.06
C ALA A 15 0.44 -13.97 19.98
N PHE A 16 1.03 -13.96 18.77
CA PHE A 16 2.46 -13.72 18.59
C PHE A 16 2.81 -12.27 18.29
N LEU A 17 1.84 -11.44 17.89
CA LEU A 17 2.11 -10.10 17.40
C LEU A 17 2.87 -9.25 18.43
N ALA A 18 2.45 -9.30 19.69
CA ALA A 18 3.07 -8.49 20.73
C ALA A 18 4.55 -8.87 20.95
N ALA A 19 4.81 -10.17 21.09
CA ALA A 19 6.17 -10.68 21.27
C ALA A 19 7.08 -10.36 20.08
N ILE A 20 6.55 -10.41 18.85
CA ILE A 20 7.28 -10.01 17.64
C ILE A 20 7.64 -8.52 17.69
N VAL A 21 6.69 -7.66 18.06
CA VAL A 21 6.91 -6.20 18.11
C VAL A 21 7.96 -5.85 19.17
N GLU A 22 7.81 -6.38 20.38
CA GLU A 22 8.74 -6.14 21.49
C GLU A 22 10.17 -6.56 21.12
N ARG A 23 10.32 -7.79 20.60
CA ARG A 23 11.64 -8.30 20.17
C ARG A 23 12.28 -7.42 19.09
N ASN A 24 11.50 -6.98 18.10
CA ASN A 24 12.02 -6.13 17.03
C ASN A 24 12.38 -4.71 17.52
N ILE A 25 11.67 -4.17 18.52
CA ILE A 25 12.04 -2.90 19.14
C ILE A 25 13.39 -3.03 19.86
N GLU A 26 13.58 -4.09 20.65
CA GLU A 26 14.84 -4.35 21.35
C GLU A 26 16.02 -4.51 20.38
N GLU A 27 15.81 -5.19 19.25
CA GLU A 27 16.87 -5.48 18.28
C GLU A 27 17.22 -4.28 17.39
N PHE A 28 16.23 -3.55 16.89
CA PHE A 28 16.44 -2.54 15.83
C PHE A 28 16.26 -1.09 16.29
N ALA A 29 15.66 -0.86 17.45
CA ALA A 29 15.45 0.47 18.01
C ALA A 29 15.91 0.56 19.48
N PRO A 30 17.13 0.10 19.82
CA PRO A 30 17.60 0.15 21.20
C PRO A 30 17.66 1.60 21.69
N GLY A 31 16.97 1.89 22.79
CA GLY A 31 16.92 3.23 23.38
C GLY A 31 15.80 4.12 22.83
N LEU A 32 14.88 3.61 22.01
CA LEU A 32 13.64 4.31 21.69
C LEU A 32 12.74 4.34 22.92
N GLU A 33 12.53 5.53 23.49
CA GLU A 33 11.73 5.69 24.72
C GLU A 33 10.22 5.68 24.45
N ASP A 34 9.80 6.21 23.30
CA ASP A 34 8.39 6.24 22.89
C ASP A 34 8.15 5.23 21.77
N THR A 35 7.40 4.18 22.09
CA THR A 35 7.03 3.10 21.17
C THR A 35 5.57 3.14 20.76
N ASP A 36 4.80 4.14 21.22
CA ASP A 36 3.36 4.22 21.01
C ASP A 36 3.03 4.29 19.51
N PHE A 37 3.84 5.03 18.74
CA PHE A 37 3.74 5.11 17.29
C PHE A 37 3.86 3.72 16.62
N ILE A 38 4.80 2.87 17.09
CA ILE A 38 4.99 1.52 16.54
C ILE A 38 3.75 0.67 16.79
N TRP A 39 3.22 0.71 18.01
CA TRP A 39 2.01 -0.02 18.36
C TRP A 39 0.77 0.50 17.63
N ARG A 40 0.66 1.82 17.41
CA ARG A 40 -0.41 2.43 16.61
C ARG A 40 -0.40 1.87 15.19
N LEU A 41 0.75 1.84 14.53
CA LEU A 41 0.89 1.30 13.19
C LEU A 41 0.55 -0.19 13.13
N VAL A 42 1.13 -0.98 14.03
CA VAL A 42 1.00 -2.44 13.98
C VAL A 42 -0.42 -2.90 14.32
N ASN A 43 -1.02 -2.35 15.38
CA ASN A 43 -2.41 -2.64 15.72
C ASN A 43 -3.37 -2.09 14.66
N GLY A 44 -3.10 -0.90 14.14
CA GLY A 44 -3.90 -0.31 13.08
C GLY A 44 -3.96 -1.16 11.82
N VAL A 45 -2.83 -1.71 11.38
CA VAL A 45 -2.78 -2.67 10.27
C VAL A 45 -3.51 -3.96 10.63
N LYS A 46 -3.24 -4.57 11.80
CA LYS A 46 -3.92 -5.80 12.26
C LYS A 46 -5.44 -5.65 12.22
N ASP A 47 -5.97 -4.57 12.79
CA ASP A 47 -7.40 -4.35 12.97
C ASP A 47 -8.11 -4.03 11.63
N ASN A 48 -7.38 -3.52 10.64
CA ASN A 48 -7.92 -3.14 9.33
C ASN A 48 -7.48 -4.05 8.19
N ILE A 49 -6.80 -5.17 8.47
CA ILE A 49 -6.10 -5.97 7.46
C ILE A 49 -7.01 -6.44 6.33
N LEU A 50 -8.22 -6.92 6.63
CA LEU A 50 -9.17 -7.39 5.62
C LEU A 50 -9.62 -6.26 4.68
N LYS A 51 -9.83 -5.06 5.23
CA LYS A 51 -10.23 -3.88 4.45
C LYS A 51 -9.07 -3.37 3.60
N ILE A 52 -7.87 -3.36 4.16
CA ILE A 52 -6.65 -2.95 3.46
C ILE A 52 -6.36 -3.92 2.31
N ASP A 53 -6.42 -5.22 2.56
CA ASP A 53 -6.17 -6.27 1.57
C ASP A 53 -7.17 -6.17 0.39
N ALA A 54 -8.46 -5.97 0.67
CA ALA A 54 -9.46 -5.75 -0.38
C ALA A 54 -9.19 -4.48 -1.22
N ILE A 55 -8.63 -3.43 -0.61
CA ILE A 55 -8.23 -2.21 -1.34
C ILE A 55 -7.02 -2.47 -2.24
N ILE A 56 -6.05 -3.27 -1.76
CA ILE A 56 -4.90 -3.69 -2.56
C ILE A 56 -5.38 -4.41 -3.82
N GLU A 57 -6.24 -5.41 -3.67
CA GLU A 57 -6.77 -6.20 -4.79
C GLU A 57 -7.53 -5.34 -5.80
N ARG A 58 -8.34 -4.37 -5.32
CA ARG A 58 -9.04 -3.44 -6.20
C ARG A 58 -8.08 -2.53 -6.97
N ALA A 59 -7.01 -2.07 -6.32
CA ALA A 59 -6.03 -1.18 -6.93
C ALA A 59 -5.04 -1.91 -7.85
N ALA A 60 -4.84 -3.22 -7.64
CA ALA A 60 -3.97 -4.10 -8.42
C ALA A 60 -4.71 -5.38 -8.90
N PRO A 61 -5.76 -5.26 -9.75
CA PRO A 61 -6.64 -6.39 -10.10
C PRO A 61 -5.95 -7.52 -10.87
N GLU A 62 -4.78 -7.25 -11.46
CA GLU A 62 -3.95 -8.25 -12.15
C GLU A 62 -3.04 -9.05 -11.18
N TRP A 63 -2.99 -8.65 -9.91
CA TRP A 63 -2.11 -9.21 -8.88
C TRP A 63 -2.92 -9.61 -7.64
N PRO A 64 -3.43 -10.86 -7.58
CA PRO A 64 -3.97 -11.43 -6.36
C PRO A 64 -2.99 -11.26 -5.20
N ILE A 65 -3.52 -11.02 -4.01
CA ILE A 65 -2.70 -10.63 -2.86
C ILE A 65 -1.66 -11.69 -2.46
N GLU A 66 -1.96 -12.96 -2.73
CA GLU A 66 -1.06 -14.09 -2.50
C GLU A 66 0.13 -14.11 -3.48
N MET A 67 -0.03 -13.53 -4.67
CA MET A 67 1.04 -13.40 -5.68
C MET A 67 1.95 -12.20 -5.43
N ILE A 68 1.53 -11.25 -4.59
CA ILE A 68 2.36 -10.12 -4.18
C ILE A 68 3.43 -10.64 -3.21
N THR A 69 4.68 -10.20 -3.40
CA THR A 69 5.77 -10.58 -2.50
C THR A 69 5.44 -10.20 -1.06
N ALA A 70 5.88 -10.99 -0.08
CA ALA A 70 5.57 -10.70 1.32
C ALA A 70 6.09 -9.32 1.76
N VAL A 71 7.22 -8.86 1.22
CA VAL A 71 7.72 -7.50 1.46
C VAL A 71 6.75 -6.46 0.90
N ASP A 72 6.43 -6.53 -0.40
CA ASP A 72 5.58 -5.53 -1.05
C ASP A 72 4.18 -5.50 -0.44
N ARG A 73 3.60 -6.67 -0.14
CA ARG A 73 2.28 -6.78 0.49
C ARG A 73 2.25 -6.07 1.84
N ASN A 74 3.27 -6.25 2.67
CA ASN A 74 3.31 -5.62 4.00
C ASN A 74 3.68 -4.13 3.93
N LEU A 75 4.43 -3.69 2.92
CA LEU A 75 4.62 -2.27 2.62
C LEU A 75 3.34 -1.59 2.16
N LEU A 76 2.57 -2.24 1.26
CA LEU A 76 1.26 -1.76 0.86
C LEU A 76 0.31 -1.67 2.05
N ARG A 77 0.29 -2.68 2.93
CA ARG A 77 -0.57 -2.67 4.11
C ARG A 77 -0.27 -1.50 5.03
N LEU A 78 1.02 -1.27 5.31
CA LEU A 78 1.45 -0.17 6.15
C LEU A 78 1.17 1.19 5.50
N GLY A 79 1.54 1.36 4.23
CA GLY A 79 1.32 2.61 3.50
C GLY A 79 -0.17 2.95 3.34
N LEU A 80 -1.02 1.96 3.07
CA LEU A 80 -2.47 2.16 3.00
C LEU A 80 -3.09 2.43 4.37
N PHE A 81 -2.61 1.79 5.43
CA PHE A 81 -3.07 2.09 6.77
C PHE A 81 -2.84 3.58 7.10
N GLU A 82 -1.62 4.06 6.93
CA GLU A 82 -1.26 5.46 7.16
C GLU A 82 -2.06 6.40 6.24
N LEU A 83 -2.21 6.05 4.96
CA LEU A 83 -2.93 6.86 3.98
C LEU A 83 -4.43 7.03 4.30
N LEU A 84 -5.07 5.97 4.82
CA LEU A 84 -6.52 5.88 4.94
C LEU A 84 -7.03 6.10 6.37
N PHE A 85 -6.21 5.79 7.37
CA PHE A 85 -6.58 5.78 8.78
C PHE A 85 -5.59 6.54 9.68
N GLY A 86 -4.42 6.94 9.15
CA GLY A 86 -3.45 7.74 9.87
C GLY A 86 -3.89 9.19 10.07
N ASP A 87 -3.24 9.86 11.02
CA ASP A 87 -3.41 11.29 11.23
C ASP A 87 -2.65 12.07 10.15
N ARG A 88 -3.39 12.82 9.32
CA ARG A 88 -2.83 13.57 8.19
C ARG A 88 -2.06 14.82 8.61
N GLU A 89 -2.28 15.32 9.83
CA GLU A 89 -1.51 16.42 10.39
C GLU A 89 -0.15 15.93 10.89
N GLU A 90 -0.09 14.69 11.40
CA GLU A 90 1.14 14.02 11.81
C GLU A 90 1.96 13.55 10.59
N VAL A 91 1.31 12.83 9.66
CA VAL A 91 1.95 12.28 8.46
C VAL A 91 1.15 12.63 7.21
N PRO A 92 1.61 13.60 6.40
CA PRO A 92 0.93 13.96 5.16
C PRO A 92 0.84 12.77 4.19
N PRO A 93 -0.27 12.61 3.43
CA PRO A 93 -0.45 11.48 2.51
C PRO A 93 0.71 11.23 1.55
N LYS A 94 1.31 12.29 0.99
CA LYS A 94 2.45 12.18 0.07
C LYS A 94 3.72 11.70 0.75
N VAL A 95 3.90 12.04 2.04
CA VAL A 95 5.02 11.55 2.84
C VAL A 95 4.85 10.05 3.08
N ALA A 96 3.68 9.60 3.54
CA ALA A 96 3.41 8.17 3.72
C ALA A 96 3.66 7.34 2.45
N ILE A 97 3.26 7.86 1.27
CA ILE A 97 3.51 7.21 -0.03
C ILE A 97 5.02 7.16 -0.33
N ASN A 98 5.74 8.27 -0.16
CA ASN A 98 7.17 8.32 -0.42
C ASN A 98 7.95 7.38 0.49
N GLU A 99 7.65 7.33 1.79
CA GLU A 99 8.32 6.43 2.73
C GLU A 99 8.10 4.95 2.36
N ALA A 100 6.89 4.58 1.95
CA ALA A 100 6.62 3.23 1.46
C ALA A 100 7.43 2.88 0.21
N ILE A 101 7.64 3.84 -0.70
CA ILE A 101 8.45 3.67 -1.91
C ILE A 101 9.94 3.53 -1.57
N GLU A 102 10.47 4.33 -0.64
CA GLU A 102 11.87 4.23 -0.23
C GLU A 102 12.14 2.89 0.46
N LEU A 103 11.25 2.43 1.35
CA LEU A 103 11.35 1.09 1.94
C LEU A 103 11.31 -0.01 0.87
N ALA A 104 10.50 0.15 -0.18
CA ALA A 104 10.45 -0.80 -1.28
C ALA A 104 11.76 -0.87 -2.08
N LYS A 105 12.52 0.23 -2.15
CA LYS A 105 13.86 0.23 -2.77
C LYS A 105 14.89 -0.48 -1.88
N SER A 106 14.75 -0.37 -0.56
CA SER A 106 15.69 -0.98 0.38
C SER A 106 15.45 -2.49 0.56
N PHE A 107 14.20 -2.93 0.53
CA PHE A 107 13.82 -4.31 0.89
C PHE A 107 13.18 -5.12 -0.24
N GLY A 108 12.66 -4.45 -1.28
CA GLY A 108 11.98 -5.09 -2.40
C GLY A 108 12.90 -5.48 -3.56
N GLY A 109 12.31 -5.93 -4.66
CA GLY A 109 13.00 -6.19 -5.92
C GLY A 109 12.99 -4.98 -6.87
N ASP A 110 13.60 -5.14 -8.05
CA ASP A 110 13.78 -4.07 -9.05
C ASP A 110 12.48 -3.35 -9.46
N SER A 111 11.34 -4.06 -9.41
CA SER A 111 10.02 -3.52 -9.77
C SER A 111 9.19 -3.03 -8.58
N SER A 112 9.61 -3.31 -7.33
CA SER A 112 8.83 -3.06 -6.13
C SER A 112 8.47 -1.59 -5.94
N SER A 113 9.46 -0.70 -6.02
CA SER A 113 9.22 0.75 -5.86
C SER A 113 8.19 1.32 -6.85
N ARG A 114 8.23 0.86 -8.12
CA ARG A 114 7.26 1.25 -9.14
C ARG A 114 5.87 0.67 -8.86
N PHE A 115 5.81 -0.60 -8.45
CA PHE A 115 4.56 -1.28 -8.11
C PHE A 115 3.86 -0.59 -6.92
N ILE A 116 4.57 -0.39 -5.81
CA ILE A 116 4.05 0.30 -4.61
C ILE A 116 3.53 1.69 -4.95
N ASN A 117 4.30 2.48 -5.69
CA ASN A 117 3.88 3.81 -6.14
C ASN A 117 2.59 3.76 -6.98
N GLY A 118 2.48 2.78 -7.89
CA GLY A 118 1.30 2.60 -8.73
C GLY A 118 0.03 2.30 -7.93
N VAL A 119 0.13 1.41 -6.95
CA VAL A 119 -1.00 1.01 -6.09
C VAL A 119 -1.40 2.14 -5.15
N LEU A 120 -0.48 2.66 -4.34
CA LEU A 120 -0.76 3.73 -3.39
C LEU A 120 -1.23 5.01 -4.09
N GLY A 121 -0.62 5.36 -5.23
CA GLY A 121 -1.03 6.49 -6.04
C GLY A 121 -2.43 6.34 -6.65
N THR A 122 -2.86 5.11 -6.95
CA THR A 122 -4.24 4.85 -7.41
C THR A 122 -5.23 5.12 -6.30
N VAL A 123 -4.99 4.58 -5.10
CA VAL A 123 -5.85 4.81 -3.94
C VAL A 123 -5.87 6.28 -3.54
N TYR A 124 -4.72 6.97 -3.57
CA TYR A 124 -4.62 8.39 -3.25
C TYR A 124 -5.46 9.28 -4.18
N ARG A 125 -5.58 8.94 -5.46
CA ARG A 125 -6.47 9.66 -6.39
C ARG A 125 -7.95 9.38 -6.12
N GLU A 126 -8.30 8.15 -5.73
CA GLU A 126 -9.68 7.77 -5.42
C GLU A 126 -10.24 8.46 -4.17
N ILE A 127 -9.40 8.72 -3.16
CA ILE A 127 -9.81 9.45 -1.95
C ILE A 127 -9.93 10.96 -2.16
N GLY A 128 -9.55 11.46 -3.34
CA GLY A 128 -9.50 12.88 -3.69
C GLY A 128 -8.21 13.55 -3.21
N GLU A 129 -7.46 14.15 -4.13
CA GLU A 129 -6.38 15.07 -3.76
C GLU A 129 -7.01 16.35 -3.21
N PRO A 130 -6.64 16.84 -2.00
CA PRO A 130 -7.07 18.16 -1.55
C PRO A 130 -6.70 19.21 -2.61
N GLY A 131 -7.71 19.75 -3.31
CA GLY A 131 -7.55 20.80 -4.31
C GLY A 131 -7.37 20.36 -5.78
N LYS A 132 -7.51 19.07 -6.14
CA LYS A 132 -7.56 18.65 -7.55
C LYS A 132 -8.62 17.58 -7.80
N GLU A 133 -9.68 17.97 -8.52
CA GLU A 133 -10.64 17.03 -9.09
C GLU A 133 -9.92 16.19 -10.16
N HIS A 134 -9.81 14.87 -9.94
CA HIS A 134 -9.34 13.93 -10.95
C HIS A 134 -10.52 13.14 -11.51
N PRO A 135 -10.70 13.08 -12.84
CA PRO A 135 -11.71 12.19 -13.44
C PRO A 135 -11.35 10.74 -13.14
N SER A 136 -12.36 9.96 -12.73
CA SER A 136 -12.22 8.56 -12.36
C SER A 136 -11.72 7.72 -13.55
N ARG A 137 -10.83 6.77 -13.27
CA ARG A 137 -10.22 5.87 -14.29
C ARG A 137 -11.26 5.05 -15.08
N HIS A 138 -12.52 5.00 -14.61
CA HIS A 138 -13.64 4.37 -15.31
C HIS A 138 -14.04 5.07 -16.63
N GLU A 139 -13.64 6.32 -16.88
CA GLU A 139 -14.05 7.05 -18.10
C GLU A 139 -13.13 6.82 -19.32
N LYS A 140 -12.01 6.10 -19.18
CA LYS A 140 -11.02 5.94 -20.26
C LYS A 140 -11.17 4.67 -21.13
N LYS A 141 -12.29 3.94 -21.01
CA LYS A 141 -12.56 2.74 -21.83
C LYS A 141 -13.77 2.92 -22.74
N GLU A 142 -13.75 3.93 -23.60
CA GLU A 142 -14.51 3.87 -24.86
C GLU A 142 -13.52 3.64 -26.01
N PRO A 143 -13.66 2.55 -26.79
CA PRO A 143 -12.85 2.38 -27.98
C PRO A 143 -13.31 3.40 -29.02
N LYS A 144 -12.40 4.29 -29.46
CA LYS A 144 -12.63 5.13 -30.63
C LYS A 144 -12.82 4.22 -31.84
N ALA A 145 -14.05 4.15 -32.34
CA ALA A 145 -14.35 3.57 -33.65
C ALA A 145 -13.55 4.33 -34.72
N GLN A 146 -12.75 3.61 -35.50
CA GLN A 146 -12.08 4.16 -36.67
C GLN A 146 -13.11 4.25 -37.81
N PRO A 147 -13.15 5.34 -38.61
CA PRO A 147 -14.04 5.42 -39.76
C PRO A 147 -13.57 4.45 -40.86
N GLU A 148 -14.51 3.70 -41.43
CA GLU A 148 -14.32 2.86 -42.61
C GLU A 148 -13.81 3.71 -43.80
N GLU A 149 -12.66 3.35 -44.36
CA GLU A 149 -12.26 3.78 -45.70
C GLU A 149 -13.12 3.04 -46.72
N VAL A 150 -14.08 3.75 -47.30
CA VAL A 150 -14.90 3.27 -48.41
C VAL A 150 -14.02 3.20 -49.65
N ALA A 151 -13.94 2.01 -50.23
CA ALA A 151 -13.33 1.73 -51.52
C ALA A 151 -14.00 2.54 -52.65
N GLU A 152 -13.21 3.13 -53.52
CA GLU A 152 -13.62 3.43 -54.89
C GLU A 152 -12.65 2.77 -55.88
N GLU A 153 -13.10 1.63 -56.43
CA GLU A 153 -12.73 1.15 -57.75
C GLU A 153 -13.37 2.06 -58.81
N LYS A 154 -12.56 2.72 -59.64
CA LYS A 154 -12.54 2.68 -61.12
C LYS A 154 -11.86 3.90 -61.74
#